data_AF-A0A4R8HKI6-F1
#
_entry.id   AF-A0A4R8HKI6-F1
#
_cell.length_a   1.000
_cell.length_b   1.000
_cell.length_c   1.000
_cell.angle_alpha   90.00
_cell.angle_beta   90.00
_cell.angle_gamma   90.00
#
_symmetry.space_group_name_H-M   'P 1'
#
loop_
_entity.id
_entity.type
_entity.pdbx_description
1 polymer ?
#
loop_
_entity_poly.entity_id
_entity_poly.type
_entity_poly.pdbx_seq_one_letter_code
_entity_poly.pdbx_strand_id
1 'polypeptide(L)'
;MYEHEQAGDVRAVPAQMLERGFRLLVLREFRATDQPPALALIQQSILRDVHRVHRHGVSFGCTFLPEIMQWLIDLLGRPSLHPPDYPASPAYRNPAWPSFHWRPESRLWEEGVETVEWHVDVIFADSASFDAFAARWRDRLTQGGPTEAGAPSDAGEGSKAGL
;
A
#
# COMPACT_ATOMS: atom_id res chain seq x y z
N MET A 1 11.42 6.70 -17.53
CA MET A 1 12.37 7.51 -16.75
C MET A 1 11.51 8.30 -15.78
N TYR A 2 11.43 7.88 -14.53
CA TYR A 2 10.66 8.62 -13.52
C TYR A 2 11.46 9.87 -13.16
N GLU A 3 10.82 11.03 -13.21
CA GLU A 3 11.37 12.29 -12.70
C GLU A 3 11.95 12.07 -11.30
N HIS A 4 13.07 12.73 -11.00
CA HIS A 4 13.74 12.62 -9.70
C HIS A 4 12.74 12.79 -8.56
N GLU A 5 12.49 11.73 -7.79
CA GLU A 5 11.76 11.82 -6.53
C GLU A 5 12.49 12.84 -5.64
N GLN A 6 11.78 13.81 -5.10
CA GLN A 6 12.34 14.78 -4.16
C GLN A 6 12.12 14.28 -2.73
N ALA A 7 12.99 14.71 -1.81
CA ALA A 7 12.77 14.46 -0.39
C ALA A 7 11.40 15.01 0.05
N GLY A 8 10.51 14.12 0.52
CA GLY A 8 9.15 14.49 0.86
C GLY A 8 8.08 14.04 -0.14
N ASP A 9 8.46 13.42 -1.26
CA ASP A 9 7.50 12.86 -2.19
C ASP A 9 6.64 11.77 -1.50
N VAL A 10 5.33 11.82 -1.71
CA VAL A 10 4.35 10.89 -1.13
C VAL A 10 3.53 10.18 -2.21
N ARG A 11 3.93 10.34 -3.48
CA ARG A 11 3.35 9.61 -4.60
C ARG A 11 3.62 8.13 -4.42
N ALA A 12 2.65 7.30 -4.81
CA ALA A 12 2.91 5.88 -4.87
C ALA A 12 3.89 5.56 -6.00
N VAL A 13 4.80 4.66 -5.69
CA VAL A 13 5.77 4.12 -6.64
C VAL A 13 5.26 2.77 -7.15
N PRO A 14 5.66 2.35 -8.36
CA PRO A 14 5.37 1.01 -8.84
C PRO A 14 5.82 -0.06 -7.85
N ALA A 15 5.02 -1.12 -7.73
CA ALA A 15 5.35 -2.27 -6.92
C ALA A 15 6.63 -2.94 -7.45
N GLN A 16 7.54 -3.30 -6.56
CA GLN A 16 8.67 -4.15 -6.93
C GLN A 16 8.19 -5.60 -6.99
N MET A 17 8.28 -6.22 -8.16
CA MET A 17 7.92 -7.63 -8.33
C MET A 17 8.95 -8.54 -7.65
N LEU A 18 8.48 -9.56 -6.94
CA LEU A 18 9.25 -10.61 -6.29
C LEU A 18 8.92 -11.95 -6.96
N GLU A 19 9.65 -13.01 -6.61
CA GLU A 19 9.47 -14.36 -7.20
C GLU A 19 8.04 -14.91 -7.07
N ARG A 20 7.38 -14.63 -5.93
CA ARG A 20 6.04 -15.14 -5.58
C ARG A 20 5.17 -14.07 -4.93
N GLY A 21 5.37 -12.83 -5.34
CA GLY A 21 4.79 -11.70 -4.64
C GLY A 21 5.26 -10.36 -5.15
N PHE A 22 4.98 -9.32 -4.38
CA PHE A 22 5.39 -7.97 -4.70
C PHE A 22 5.64 -7.17 -3.43
N ARG A 23 6.42 -6.11 -3.55
CA ARG A 23 6.70 -5.15 -2.49
C ARG A 23 6.09 -3.80 -2.81
N LEU A 24 5.42 -3.21 -1.82
CA LEU A 24 4.88 -1.87 -1.89
C LEU A 24 5.57 -0.98 -0.85
N LEU A 25 5.87 0.26 -1.22
CA LEU A 25 6.21 1.31 -0.28
C LEU A 25 4.93 1.93 0.30
N VAL A 26 4.66 1.75 1.59
CA VAL A 26 3.37 2.14 2.20
C VAL A 26 3.48 3.43 3.01
N LEU A 27 4.66 3.71 3.56
CA LEU A 27 4.86 4.83 4.47
C LEU A 27 6.31 5.33 4.38
N ARG A 28 6.46 6.66 4.49
CA ARG A 28 7.75 7.31 4.76
C ARG A 28 7.72 7.98 6.12
N GLU A 29 8.71 7.69 6.95
CA GLU A 29 8.95 8.32 8.23
C GLU A 29 10.11 9.31 8.08
N PHE A 30 9.84 10.59 8.30
CA PHE A 30 10.83 11.66 8.27
C PHE A 30 11.38 11.89 9.66
N ARG A 31 12.71 11.84 9.79
CA ARG A 31 13.41 12.08 11.05
C ARG A 31 14.16 13.40 10.98
N ALA A 32 13.80 14.32 11.87
CA ALA A 32 14.55 15.55 12.11
C ALA A 32 15.08 15.54 13.55
N THR A 33 16.32 15.97 13.74
CA THR A 33 17.06 15.85 15.01
C THR A 33 16.32 16.45 16.22
N ASP A 34 15.51 17.50 16.00
CA ASP A 34 14.85 18.26 17.06
C ASP A 34 13.31 18.28 16.94
N GLN A 35 12.73 17.36 16.17
CA GLN A 35 11.28 17.28 16.00
C GLN A 35 10.77 15.84 16.12
N PRO A 36 9.51 15.64 16.55
CA PRO A 36 8.87 14.32 16.45
C PRO A 36 8.88 13.81 15.00
N PRO A 37 8.99 12.49 14.77
CA PRO A 37 8.94 11.94 13.42
C PRO A 37 7.63 12.32 12.72
N ALA A 38 7.74 12.80 11.48
CA ALA A 38 6.59 13.02 10.61
C ALA A 38 6.34 11.77 9.76
N LEU A 39 5.08 11.40 9.58
CA LEU A 39 4.67 10.20 8.86
C LEU A 39 3.88 10.59 7.62
N ALA A 40 4.29 10.09 6.46
CA ALA A 40 3.58 10.25 5.21
C ALA A 40 3.09 8.91 4.68
N LEU A 41 1.77 8.72 4.67
CA LEU A 41 1.15 7.53 4.11
C LEU A 41 1.07 7.64 2.60
N ILE A 42 1.46 6.57 1.93
CA ILE A 42 1.50 6.48 0.48
C ILE A 42 0.31 5.62 0.06
N GLN A 43 -0.64 6.24 -0.65
CA GLN A 43 -1.87 5.56 -1.08
C GLN A 43 -1.58 4.50 -2.13
N GLN A 44 -1.98 3.26 -1.84
CA GLN A 44 -1.74 2.11 -2.70
C GLN A 44 -3.03 1.73 -3.44
N SER A 45 -2.92 1.43 -4.73
CA SER A 45 -4.05 0.99 -5.57
C SER A 45 -4.50 -0.46 -5.31
N ILE A 46 -3.81 -1.16 -4.40
CA ILE A 46 -4.01 -2.58 -4.07
C ILE A 46 -4.44 -2.77 -2.60
N LEU A 47 -4.00 -1.90 -1.69
CA LEU A 47 -4.28 -1.99 -0.27
C LEU A 47 -5.28 -0.92 0.15
N ARG A 48 -6.06 -1.20 1.20
CA ARG A 48 -6.91 -0.18 1.83
C ARG A 48 -6.04 0.83 2.55
N ASP A 49 -6.50 2.08 2.52
CA ASP A 49 -5.94 3.14 3.34
C ASP A 49 -6.02 2.80 4.83
N VAL A 50 -4.95 3.11 5.56
CA VAL A 50 -4.88 2.88 7.00
C VAL A 50 -5.52 4.05 7.73
N HIS A 51 -6.75 3.84 8.19
CA HIS A 51 -7.53 4.88 8.86
C HIS A 51 -7.44 4.85 10.40
N ARG A 52 -6.68 3.92 11.00
CA ARG A 52 -6.68 3.73 12.45
C ARG A 52 -5.34 4.10 13.09
N VAL A 53 -5.26 5.36 13.53
CA VAL A 53 -4.28 5.81 14.53
C VAL A 53 -4.74 5.29 15.90
N HIS A 54 -3.93 4.47 16.58
CA HIS A 54 -4.24 3.98 17.91
C HIS A 54 -3.47 4.78 18.97
N ARG A 55 -3.98 4.79 20.22
CA ARG A 55 -3.37 5.50 21.36
C ARG A 55 -1.94 5.06 21.73
N HIS A 56 -1.45 3.96 21.16
CA HIS A 56 -0.14 3.36 21.42
C HIS A 56 0.80 3.42 20.21
N GLY A 57 0.47 4.25 19.21
CA GLY A 57 1.21 4.35 17.96
C GLY A 57 0.31 4.02 16.76
N VAL A 58 0.91 4.08 15.57
CA VAL A 58 0.19 3.75 14.34
C VAL A 58 0.31 2.25 14.08
N SER A 59 -0.83 1.56 14.07
CA SER A 59 -0.91 0.14 13.68
C SER A 59 -1.37 0.08 12.23
N PHE A 60 -0.50 -0.41 11.35
CA PHE A 60 -0.79 -0.54 9.94
C PHE A 60 -1.29 -1.94 9.63
N GLY A 61 -2.62 -2.09 9.60
CA GLY A 61 -3.24 -3.30 9.08
C GLY A 61 -3.16 -3.32 7.55
N CYS A 62 -2.39 -4.25 6.98
CA CYS A 62 -2.43 -4.49 5.54
C CYS A 62 -3.66 -5.31 5.21
N THR A 63 -4.58 -4.73 4.46
CA THR A 63 -5.75 -5.42 3.91
C THR A 63 -5.91 -4.99 2.48
N PHE A 64 -6.16 -5.93 1.57
CA PHE A 64 -6.46 -5.58 0.19
C PHE A 64 -7.75 -4.76 0.07
N LEU A 65 -7.86 -4.00 -1.01
CA LEU A 65 -9.12 -3.36 -1.38
C LEU A 65 -10.28 -4.38 -1.45
N PRO A 66 -11.53 -3.98 -1.14
CA PRO A 66 -12.67 -4.90 -1.08
C PRO A 66 -12.85 -5.80 -2.30
N GLU A 67 -12.68 -5.25 -3.51
CA GLU A 67 -12.82 -5.99 -4.76
C GLU A 67 -11.69 -7.02 -4.97
N ILE A 68 -10.49 -6.72 -4.50
CA ILE A 68 -9.36 -7.65 -4.53
C ILE A 68 -9.55 -8.74 -3.48
N MET A 69 -10.02 -8.38 -2.28
CA MET A 69 -10.39 -9.34 -1.24
C MET A 69 -11.45 -10.31 -1.74
N GLN A 70 -12.51 -9.83 -2.39
CA GLN A 70 -13.56 -10.69 -2.93
C GLN A 70 -13.00 -11.62 -4.00
N TRP A 71 -12.21 -11.10 -4.94
CA TRP A 71 -11.59 -11.93 -5.97
C TRP A 71 -10.66 -13.01 -5.40
N LEU A 72 -9.89 -12.69 -4.36
CA LEU A 72 -9.05 -13.67 -3.65
C LEU A 72 -9.89 -14.70 -2.90
N ILE A 73 -11.06 -14.33 -2.36
CA ILE A 73 -11.99 -15.30 -1.75
C ILE A 73 -12.50 -16.28 -2.80
N ASP A 74 -12.85 -15.79 -3.99
CA ASP A 74 -13.34 -16.63 -5.07
C ASP A 74 -12.25 -17.58 -5.59
N LEU A 75 -10.98 -17.14 -5.59
CA LEU A 75 -9.83 -17.94 -6.03
C LEU A 75 -9.32 -18.92 -4.97
N LEU A 76 -9.16 -18.49 -3.73
CA LEU A 76 -8.43 -19.20 -2.67
C LEU A 76 -9.35 -19.71 -1.55
N GLY A 77 -10.64 -19.39 -1.60
CA GLY A 77 -11.58 -19.58 -0.50
C GLY A 77 -11.42 -18.53 0.60
N ARG A 78 -12.13 -18.70 1.72
CA ARG A 78 -12.11 -17.73 2.82
C ARG A 78 -10.72 -17.61 3.47
N PRO A 79 -10.34 -16.42 3.98
CA PRO A 79 -9.05 -16.20 4.66
C PRO A 79 -8.94 -16.91 6.00
N SER A 80 -10.07 -17.28 6.59
CA SER A 80 -10.18 -18.03 7.84
C SER A 80 -10.98 -19.30 7.58
N LEU A 81 -10.47 -20.42 8.09
CA LEU A 81 -11.08 -21.74 7.99
C LEU A 81 -11.55 -22.18 9.37
N HIS A 82 -12.65 -22.93 9.40
CA HIS A 82 -13.20 -23.49 10.62
C HIS A 82 -12.87 -24.99 10.67
N PRO A 83 -12.32 -25.50 11.79
CA PRO A 83 -12.15 -26.93 11.96
C PRO A 83 -13.53 -27.62 12.10
N PRO A 84 -13.62 -28.95 11.88
CA PRO A 84 -14.89 -29.68 11.89
C PRO A 84 -15.68 -29.57 13.21
N ASP A 85 -14.98 -29.37 14.32
CA ASP A 85 -15.51 -29.23 15.67
C ASP A 85 -15.76 -27.77 16.08
N TYR A 86 -15.73 -26.82 15.13
CA TYR A 86 -16.05 -25.43 15.41
C TYR A 86 -17.47 -25.28 16.00
N PRO A 87 -17.66 -24.47 17.07
CA PRO A 87 -16.73 -23.50 17.66
C PRO A 87 -15.88 -24.04 18.82
N ALA A 88 -15.84 -25.35 19.08
CA ALA A 88 -15.03 -25.90 20.18
C ALA A 88 -13.53 -25.69 19.95
N SER A 89 -13.07 -25.76 18.70
CA SER A 89 -11.73 -25.34 18.29
C SER A 89 -11.75 -23.98 17.58
N PRO A 90 -10.71 -23.14 17.79
CA PRO A 90 -10.65 -21.82 17.16
C PRO A 90 -10.50 -21.94 15.64
N ALA A 91 -11.02 -20.94 14.94
CA ALA A 91 -10.75 -20.76 13.52
C ALA A 91 -9.25 -20.50 13.29
N TYR A 92 -8.73 -20.91 12.13
CA TYR A 92 -7.32 -20.75 11.77
C TYR A 92 -7.17 -20.10 10.39
N ARG A 93 -6.01 -19.49 10.15
CA ARG A 93 -5.70 -18.83 8.87
C ARG A 93 -5.64 -19.87 7.74
N ASN A 94 -6.29 -19.58 6.63
CA ASN A 94 -6.16 -20.37 5.41
C ASN A 94 -4.71 -20.28 4.89
N PRO A 95 -3.96 -21.39 4.80
CA PRO A 95 -2.56 -21.38 4.39
C PRO A 95 -2.34 -20.94 2.93
N ALA A 96 -3.38 -21.02 2.08
CA ALA A 96 -3.32 -20.55 0.70
C ALA A 96 -3.27 -19.01 0.59
N TRP A 97 -3.65 -18.28 1.63
CA TRP A 97 -3.74 -16.82 1.59
C TRP A 97 -2.37 -16.14 1.62
N PRO A 98 -2.21 -14.98 0.93
CA PRO A 98 -0.97 -14.22 0.96
C PRO A 98 -0.62 -13.72 2.37
N SER A 99 0.66 -13.76 2.72
CA SER A 99 1.21 -13.17 3.94
C SER A 99 1.76 -11.76 3.68
N PHE A 100 1.76 -10.95 4.73
CA PHE A 100 2.28 -9.58 4.70
C PHE A 100 3.50 -9.50 5.63
N HIS A 101 4.63 -9.06 5.10
CA HIS A 101 5.86 -8.89 5.87
C HIS A 101 6.35 -7.44 5.77
N TRP A 102 6.38 -6.75 6.90
CA TRP A 102 6.87 -5.39 6.99
C TRP A 102 8.39 -5.32 7.02
N ARG A 103 8.96 -4.35 6.30
CA ARG A 103 10.40 -4.09 6.26
C ARG A 103 10.68 -2.60 6.32
N PRO A 104 11.39 -2.12 7.35
CA PRO A 104 11.95 -0.78 7.34
C PRO A 104 13.25 -0.74 6.52
N GLU A 105 13.47 0.35 5.82
CA GLU A 105 14.70 0.63 5.08
C GLU A 105 15.08 2.10 5.25
N SER A 106 16.30 2.38 5.73
CA SER A 106 16.79 3.76 5.81
C SER A 106 17.19 4.27 4.43
N ARG A 107 16.77 5.49 4.11
CA ARG A 107 17.11 6.18 2.86
C ARG A 107 17.65 7.57 3.17
N LEU A 108 18.83 7.87 2.62
CA LEU A 108 19.40 9.22 2.57
C LEU A 108 19.08 9.82 1.21
N TRP A 109 18.38 10.95 1.20
CA TRP A 109 18.04 11.70 0.01
C TRP A 109 19.20 12.62 -0.43
N GLU A 110 19.23 13.02 -1.70
CA GLU A 110 20.31 13.86 -2.25
C GLU A 110 20.41 15.23 -1.54
N GLU A 111 19.29 15.72 -1.02
CA GLU A 111 19.16 16.95 -0.25
C GLU A 111 19.64 16.81 1.21
N GLY A 112 20.19 15.65 1.60
CA GLY A 112 20.69 15.37 2.94
C GLY A 112 19.61 15.03 3.97
N VAL A 113 18.37 14.80 3.51
CA VAL A 113 17.25 14.37 4.37
C VAL A 113 17.34 12.87 4.62
N GLU A 114 17.15 12.41 5.85
CA GLU A 114 17.05 10.99 6.18
C GLU A 114 15.59 10.59 6.43
N THR A 115 15.19 9.48 5.82
CA THR A 115 13.88 8.87 6.03
C THR A 115 13.99 7.39 6.33
N VAL A 116 13.01 6.84 7.03
CA VAL A 116 12.77 5.40 7.08
C VAL A 116 11.59 5.07 6.17
N GLU A 117 11.86 4.31 5.12
CA GLU A 117 10.87 3.79 4.19
C GLU A 117 10.30 2.47 4.71
N TRP A 118 8.99 2.41 4.87
CA TRP A 118 8.28 1.25 5.38
C TRP A 118 7.61 0.51 4.22
N HIS A 119 8.19 -0.63 3.90
CA HIS A 119 7.75 -1.51 2.84
C HIS A 119 6.91 -2.66 3.38
N VAL A 120 5.97 -3.14 2.57
CA VAL A 120 5.29 -4.41 2.80
C VAL A 120 5.53 -5.36 1.64
N ASP A 121 6.06 -6.54 1.96
CA ASP A 121 6.10 -7.67 1.03
C ASP A 121 4.79 -8.44 1.16
N VAL A 122 4.11 -8.60 0.03
CA VAL A 122 2.93 -9.45 -0.12
C VAL A 122 3.38 -10.74 -0.79
N ILE A 123 3.36 -11.85 -0.04
CA ILE A 123 3.91 -13.14 -0.47
C ILE A 123 2.79 -14.16 -0.60
N PHE A 124 2.60 -14.71 -1.80
CA PHE A 124 1.65 -15.78 -2.06
C PHE A 124 2.21 -17.14 -1.65
N ALA A 125 1.32 -18.07 -1.31
CA ALA A 125 1.70 -19.44 -0.93
C ALA A 125 2.40 -20.17 -2.09
N ASP A 126 1.94 -19.94 -3.32
CA ASP A 126 2.43 -20.57 -4.55
C ASP A 126 2.48 -19.58 -5.73
N SER A 127 3.29 -19.92 -6.74
CA SER A 127 3.50 -19.06 -7.92
C SER A 127 2.26 -18.97 -8.82
N ALA A 128 1.43 -20.01 -8.91
CA ALA A 128 0.26 -19.99 -9.80
C ALA A 128 -0.79 -18.97 -9.31
N SER A 129 -1.01 -18.93 -8.00
CA SER A 129 -1.86 -17.92 -7.34
C SER A 129 -1.32 -16.51 -7.55
N PHE A 130 -0.01 -16.33 -7.46
CA PHE A 130 0.62 -15.04 -7.72
C PHE A 130 0.53 -14.63 -9.18
N ASP A 131 0.80 -15.54 -10.12
CA ASP A 131 0.72 -15.27 -11.56
C ASP A 131 -0.70 -14.85 -11.96
N ALA A 132 -1.72 -15.52 -11.42
CA ALA A 132 -3.12 -15.15 -11.61
C ALA A 132 -3.42 -13.75 -11.05
N PHE A 133 -2.90 -13.42 -9.86
CA PHE A 133 -3.05 -12.09 -9.26
C PHE A 133 -2.37 -11.01 -10.10
N ALA A 134 -1.10 -11.23 -10.47
CA ALA A 134 -0.29 -10.30 -11.23
C ALA A 134 -0.87 -10.07 -12.63
N ALA A 135 -1.42 -11.11 -13.28
CA ALA A 135 -2.10 -10.97 -14.56
C ALA A 135 -3.35 -10.09 -14.46
N ARG A 136 -4.13 -10.23 -13.39
CA ARG A 136 -5.37 -9.46 -13.19
C ARG A 136 -5.13 -8.01 -12.78
N TRP A 137 -4.12 -7.76 -11.94
CA TRP A 137 -3.91 -6.46 -11.29
C TRP A 137 -2.61 -5.76 -11.70
N ARG A 138 -1.99 -6.18 -12.82
CA ARG A 138 -0.72 -5.65 -13.33
C ARG A 138 -0.69 -4.13 -13.41
N ASP A 139 -1.74 -3.54 -13.97
CA ASP A 139 -1.80 -2.10 -14.21
C ASP A 139 -1.74 -1.34 -12.87
N ARG A 140 -2.47 -1.83 -11.87
CA ARG A 140 -2.47 -1.26 -10.53
C ARG A 140 -1.11 -1.39 -9.83
N LEU A 141 -0.42 -2.52 -10.03
CA LEU A 141 0.94 -2.74 -9.52
C LEU A 141 1.99 -1.85 -10.20
N THR A 142 1.79 -1.48 -11.47
CA THR A 142 2.80 -0.76 -12.26
C THR A 142 2.58 0.75 -12.35
N GLN A 143 1.38 1.25 -12.08
CA GLN A 143 1.03 2.67 -12.22
C GLN A 143 1.28 3.53 -10.97
N GLY A 144 1.67 2.95 -9.83
CA GLY A 144 2.08 3.73 -8.65
C GLY A 144 0.93 4.53 -8.01
N GLY A 145 -0.22 3.90 -7.79
CA GLY A 145 -1.37 4.51 -7.11
C GLY A 145 -2.52 4.89 -8.05
N PRO A 146 -3.68 5.31 -7.50
CA PRO A 146 -4.78 5.79 -8.34
C PRO A 146 -4.35 7.07 -9.05
N THR A 147 -4.37 7.06 -10.38
CA THR A 147 -4.33 8.30 -11.18
C THR A 147 -5.56 9.11 -10.82
N GLU A 148 -5.38 10.21 -10.10
CA GLU A 148 -6.41 11.24 -10.02
C GLU A 148 -6.71 11.71 -11.45
N ALA A 149 -7.86 11.28 -11.98
CA ALA A 149 -8.42 11.87 -13.18
C ALA A 149 -8.83 13.30 -12.83
N GLY A 150 -7.95 14.25 -13.15
CA GLY A 150 -8.21 15.67 -13.34
C GLY A 150 -9.13 16.33 -12.32
N ALA A 151 -8.56 16.97 -11.30
CA ALA A 151 -9.20 18.14 -10.74
C ALA A 151 -9.34 19.18 -11.88
N PRO A 152 -10.55 19.63 -12.26
CA PRO A 152 -10.66 20.75 -13.17
C PRO A 152 -10.05 21.96 -12.43
N SER A 153 -8.95 22.47 -12.98
CA SER A 153 -8.48 23.81 -12.72
C SER A 153 -9.60 24.76 -13.16
N ASP A 154 -10.42 25.19 -12.21
CA ASP A 154 -11.30 26.33 -12.41
C ASP A 154 -10.45 27.60 -12.24
N ALA A 155 -9.56 27.82 -13.21
CA ALA A 155 -8.93 29.11 -13.45
C ALA A 155 -9.89 29.94 -14.30
N GLY A 156 -10.99 30.38 -13.69
CA GLY A 156 -11.92 31.36 -14.24
C GLY A 156 -11.51 32.77 -13.84
N GLU A 157 -10.50 33.31 -14.50
CA GLU A 157 -10.13 34.71 -14.46
C GLU A 157 -11.30 35.56 -15.00
N GLY A 158 -11.94 36.32 -14.11
CA GLY A 158 -13.12 37.12 -14.40
C GLY A 158 -13.00 38.53 -13.83
N SER A 159 -11.89 39.20 -14.11
CA SER A 159 -11.74 40.64 -13.91
C SER A 159 -12.81 41.38 -14.71
N LYS A 160 -13.78 41.99 -14.02
CA LYS A 160 -14.54 43.13 -14.55
C LYS A 160 -14.61 44.23 -13.50
N ALA A 161 -13.77 45.22 -13.73
CA ALA A 161 -14.03 46.60 -13.35
C ALA A 161 -15.33 47.11 -14.02
N GLY A 162 -16.06 47.99 -13.35
CA GLY A 162 -17.09 48.81 -14.00
C GLY A 162 -18.15 49.38 -13.06
N LEU A 163 -17.90 50.62 -12.63
CA LEU A 163 -18.83 51.71 -12.27
C LEU A 163 -19.88 51.47 -11.17
#